data_AF-A0A397XUU9-F1
#
_entry.id   AF-A0A397XUU9-F1
#
_cell.length_a   1.000
_cell.length_b   1.000
_cell.length_c   1.000
_cell.angle_alpha   90.00
_cell.angle_beta   90.00
_cell.angle_gamma   90.00
#
_symmetry.space_group_name_H-M   'P 1'
#
loop_
_entity.id
_entity.type
_entity.pdbx_description
1 polymer ?
#
loop_
_entity_poly.entity_id
_entity_poly.type
_entity_poly.pdbx_seq_one_letter_code
_entity_poly.pdbx_strand_id
1 'polypeptide(L)'
;MATSSSLSHVIHSIFPSFHGPDVRRDFLSHLHNVFARKQITMFDDQKMERCQTIGPVLIQAIRQAKASIVVLSRNYASSSCCLDELLEILKCKEDLGQIVMPIFYDVDPSDIRKQKGDFGVAFKKTCEGIAEEKKRRWIEALTCVATIVGEHSRNWNDEAAMLEKISTVMLEKLKMEKLWEMFRSHDIDRNGFINEQELRYSMTRDGGKVTDEEVRMIIKAADVDSDGRISHNEFAKFIETDNIEKVSMFGKFATDVTLSWDEKKEMIQWFRLLDVNQNGFITAADYQKYILTNYGKKVTDEDAHNFIKAFDVDCDGQVSYDEFVKLTR
;
A
#
# COMPACT_ATOMS: atom_id res chain seq x y z
N MET A 1 -25.64 27.75 -14.01
CA MET A 1 -25.47 26.40 -13.43
C MET A 1 -24.06 25.96 -13.76
N ALA A 2 -23.14 26.10 -12.81
CA ALA A 2 -21.78 25.59 -12.95
C ALA A 2 -21.73 24.24 -12.27
N THR A 3 -21.40 23.21 -13.04
CA THR A 3 -21.19 21.84 -12.60
C THR A 3 -19.96 21.79 -11.70
N SER A 4 -20.18 21.69 -10.39
CA SER A 4 -19.17 21.30 -9.41
C SER A 4 -18.70 19.89 -9.74
N SER A 5 -17.51 19.75 -10.33
CA SER A 5 -16.87 18.46 -10.50
C SER A 5 -16.58 17.88 -9.12
N SER A 6 -17.25 16.78 -8.79
CA SER A 6 -16.98 15.97 -7.62
C SER A 6 -15.49 15.59 -7.60
N LEU A 7 -14.72 16.24 -6.72
CA LEU A 7 -13.38 15.80 -6.35
C LEU A 7 -13.56 14.42 -5.70
N SER A 8 -13.35 13.36 -6.48
CA SER A 8 -13.11 12.03 -5.93
C SER A 8 -12.07 12.20 -4.83
N HIS A 9 -12.42 11.81 -3.60
CA HIS A 9 -11.48 11.76 -2.48
C HIS A 9 -10.46 10.66 -2.79
N VAL A 10 -9.46 10.99 -3.61
CA VAL A 10 -8.31 10.11 -3.84
C VAL A 10 -7.49 10.18 -2.56
N ILE A 11 -7.62 9.16 -1.72
CA ILE A 11 -6.74 9.00 -0.55
C ILE A 11 -5.36 8.64 -1.10
N HIS A 12 -4.42 9.57 -0.99
CA HIS A 12 -3.04 9.35 -1.39
C HIS A 12 -2.30 8.63 -0.26
N SER A 13 -1.59 7.55 -0.59
CA SER A 13 -0.81 6.78 0.38
C SER A 13 0.48 7.50 0.77
N ILE A 14 1.07 8.24 -0.18
CA ILE A 14 2.36 8.94 -0.01
C ILE A 14 2.24 10.43 -0.29
N PHE A 15 2.73 11.26 0.63
CA PHE A 15 2.95 12.70 0.42
C PHE A 15 4.42 12.99 0.05
N PRO A 16 4.70 13.62 -1.10
CA PRO A 16 6.05 14.02 -1.46
C PRO A 16 6.34 15.47 -1.03
N SER A 17 7.35 15.69 -0.18
CA SER A 17 7.92 17.01 0.09
C SER A 17 9.27 17.14 -0.61
N PHE A 18 9.47 18.21 -1.38
CA PHE A 18 10.64 18.37 -2.25
C PHE A 18 10.83 19.84 -2.64
N HIS A 19 11.98 20.25 -3.17
CA HIS A 19 12.11 21.54 -3.85
C HIS A 19 11.76 21.40 -5.33
N GLY A 20 10.67 22.06 -5.78
CA GLY A 20 10.17 21.93 -7.14
C GLY A 20 11.23 22.09 -8.24
N PRO A 21 11.94 23.23 -8.31
CA PRO A 21 12.99 23.45 -9.30
C PRO A 21 14.13 22.42 -9.31
N ASP A 22 14.40 21.74 -8.20
CA ASP A 22 15.53 20.80 -8.11
C ASP A 22 15.18 19.42 -8.68
N VAL A 23 13.93 18.95 -8.53
CA VAL A 23 13.60 17.54 -8.78
C VAL A 23 12.31 17.28 -9.57
N ARG A 24 11.48 18.30 -9.82
CA ARG A 24 10.12 18.10 -10.38
C ARG A 24 10.10 17.46 -11.76
N ARG A 25 11.00 17.87 -12.66
CA ARG A 25 10.98 17.40 -14.07
C ARG A 25 11.60 16.01 -14.24
N ASP A 26 12.64 15.72 -13.46
CA ASP A 26 13.44 14.50 -13.64
C ASP A 26 13.06 13.49 -12.54
N PHE A 27 13.79 13.50 -11.43
CA PHE A 27 13.65 12.55 -10.33
C PHE A 27 12.19 12.27 -9.89
N LEU A 28 11.40 13.32 -9.67
CA LEU A 28 10.04 13.16 -9.14
C LEU A 28 9.09 12.53 -10.16
N SER A 29 9.24 12.86 -11.46
CA SER A 29 8.38 12.30 -12.51
C SER A 29 8.63 10.81 -12.68
N HIS A 30 9.89 10.38 -12.59
CA HIS A 30 10.27 8.97 -12.57
C HIS A 30 9.77 8.26 -11.31
N LEU A 31 9.87 8.89 -10.14
CA LEU A 31 9.36 8.34 -8.88
C LEU A 31 7.85 8.09 -8.94
N HIS A 32 7.06 9.03 -9.49
CA HIS A 32 5.63 8.83 -9.73
C HIS A 32 5.36 7.62 -10.65
N ASN A 33 6.12 7.48 -11.73
CA ASN A 33 5.95 6.36 -12.67
C ASN A 33 6.24 5.01 -12.02
N VAL A 34 7.31 4.90 -11.23
CA VAL A 34 7.66 3.66 -10.53
C VAL A 34 6.60 3.33 -9.48
N PHE A 35 6.10 4.31 -8.73
CA PHE A 35 5.01 4.09 -7.78
C PHE A 35 3.70 3.67 -8.45
N ALA A 36 3.34 4.31 -9.58
CA ALA A 36 2.14 3.95 -10.33
C ALA A 36 2.18 2.48 -10.81
N ARG A 37 3.34 2.00 -11.27
CA ARG A 37 3.54 0.59 -11.65
C ARG A 37 3.30 -0.39 -10.50
N LYS A 38 3.51 0.04 -9.25
CA LYS A 38 3.28 -0.74 -8.01
C LYS A 38 1.92 -0.42 -7.35
N GLN A 39 1.03 0.29 -8.05
CA GLN A 39 -0.23 0.89 -7.53
C GLN A 39 -0.10 1.62 -6.19
N ILE A 40 1.02 2.28 -5.97
CA ILE A 40 1.17 3.18 -4.84
C ILE A 40 0.65 4.55 -5.27
N THR A 41 -0.37 5.05 -4.58
CA THR A 41 -0.90 6.40 -4.83
C THR A 41 -0.03 7.44 -4.15
N MET A 42 0.59 8.32 -4.93
CA MET A 42 1.35 9.47 -4.44
C MET A 42 0.58 10.76 -4.72
N PHE A 43 0.61 11.72 -3.79
CA PHE A 43 -0.04 13.02 -3.95
C PHE A 43 0.59 13.79 -5.12
N ASP A 44 -0.25 14.24 -6.05
CA ASP A 44 0.19 14.99 -7.24
C ASP A 44 0.21 16.49 -6.94
N ASP A 45 1.40 17.00 -6.59
CA ASP A 45 1.65 18.42 -6.39
C ASP A 45 2.11 19.15 -7.68
N GLN A 46 1.93 18.53 -8.86
CA GLN A 46 2.45 19.10 -10.12
C GLN A 46 1.74 20.38 -10.55
N LYS A 47 0.51 20.62 -10.09
CA LYS A 47 -0.33 21.75 -10.52
C LYS A 47 -0.51 22.86 -9.48
N MET A 48 0.08 22.76 -8.28
CA MET A 48 -0.11 23.78 -7.25
C MET A 48 0.99 24.84 -7.33
N GLU A 49 0.58 26.11 -7.37
CA GLU A 49 1.49 27.24 -7.12
C GLU A 49 1.86 27.23 -5.63
N ARG A 50 3.13 26.95 -5.34
CA ARG A 50 3.63 26.94 -3.96
C ARG A 50 3.80 28.37 -3.47
N CYS A 51 2.83 28.81 -2.67
CA CYS A 51 2.88 30.08 -1.93
C CYS A 51 3.99 30.09 -0.86
N GLN A 52 4.22 31.28 -0.28
CA GLN A 52 5.18 31.49 0.83
C GLN A 52 4.84 30.71 2.11
N THR A 53 3.58 30.27 2.26
CA THR A 53 3.05 29.53 3.40
C THR A 53 2.34 28.26 2.93
N ILE A 54 2.48 27.17 3.70
CA ILE A 54 1.76 25.91 3.43
C ILE A 54 0.23 26.13 3.51
N GLY A 55 -0.47 25.80 2.42
CA GLY A 55 -1.92 25.95 2.35
C GLY A 55 -2.66 24.85 3.13
N PRO A 56 -3.94 25.06 3.52
CA PRO A 56 -4.73 24.09 4.28
C PRO A 56 -4.88 22.75 3.55
N VAL A 57 -4.91 22.77 2.22
CA VAL A 57 -4.97 21.57 1.37
C VAL A 57 -3.73 20.69 1.54
N LEU A 58 -2.53 21.30 1.57
CA LEU A 58 -1.27 20.56 1.76
C LEU A 58 -1.16 20.01 3.18
N ILE A 59 -1.55 20.78 4.20
CA ILE A 59 -1.60 20.28 5.60
C ILE A 59 -2.51 19.05 5.68
N GLN A 60 -3.69 19.12 5.06
CA GLN A 60 -4.63 17.99 5.06
C GLN A 60 -4.06 16.79 4.32
N ALA A 61 -3.41 17.00 3.16
CA ALA A 61 -2.76 15.93 2.40
C ALA A 61 -1.65 15.25 3.21
N ILE A 62 -0.81 16.03 3.91
CA ILE A 62 0.23 15.50 4.82
C ILE A 62 -0.42 14.65 5.92
N ARG A 63 -1.46 15.16 6.59
CA ARG A 63 -2.11 14.44 7.70
C ARG A 63 -2.84 13.17 7.28
N GLN A 64 -3.39 13.14 6.07
CA GLN A 64 -4.13 12.00 5.56
C GLN A 64 -3.23 10.92 4.93
N ALA A 65 -2.00 11.28 4.53
CA ALA A 65 -1.07 10.33 3.96
C ALA A 65 -0.61 9.31 5.01
N LYS A 66 -0.40 8.06 4.58
CA LYS A 66 0.18 6.99 5.42
C LYS A 66 1.70 7.14 5.53
N ALA A 67 2.32 7.74 4.52
CA ALA A 67 3.74 8.00 4.51
C ALA A 67 4.08 9.34 3.86
N SER A 68 5.26 9.86 4.19
CA SER A 68 5.84 11.05 3.58
C SER A 68 7.25 10.75 3.07
N ILE A 69 7.54 11.14 1.84
CA ILE A 69 8.88 11.12 1.25
C ILE A 69 9.43 12.54 1.25
N VAL A 70 10.59 12.75 1.88
CA VAL A 70 11.22 14.06 1.98
C VAL A 70 12.48 14.08 1.12
N VAL A 71 12.39 14.67 -0.07
CA VAL A 71 13.52 14.80 -1.00
C VAL A 71 14.32 16.04 -0.62
N LEU A 72 15.36 15.83 0.19
CA LEU A 72 16.27 16.87 0.66
C LEU A 72 17.32 17.10 -0.42
N SER A 73 17.11 18.17 -1.20
CA SER A 73 18.03 18.63 -2.25
C SER A 73 18.79 19.88 -1.80
N ARG A 74 19.76 20.33 -2.61
CA ARG A 74 20.59 21.53 -2.32
C ARG A 74 19.76 22.76 -1.95
N ASN A 75 18.65 23.02 -2.65
CA ASN A 75 17.81 24.20 -2.45
C ASN A 75 16.53 23.92 -1.65
N TYR A 76 16.38 22.75 -1.03
CA TYR A 76 15.21 22.47 -0.18
C TYR A 76 14.99 23.55 0.89
N ALA A 77 16.07 23.97 1.55
CA ALA A 77 16.03 25.01 2.56
C ALA A 77 15.88 26.45 2.02
N SER A 78 15.87 26.67 0.70
CA SER A 78 15.57 27.99 0.12
C SER A 78 14.06 28.31 0.09
N SER A 79 13.21 27.36 0.49
CA SER A 79 11.75 27.50 0.48
C SER A 79 11.18 27.39 1.90
N SER A 80 10.59 28.48 2.41
CA SER A 80 9.86 28.46 3.69
C SER A 80 8.71 27.45 3.68
N CYS A 81 8.06 27.25 2.52
CA CYS A 81 7.00 26.27 2.36
C CYS A 81 7.52 24.83 2.55
N CYS A 82 8.66 24.47 1.95
CA CYS A 82 9.27 23.14 2.17
C CYS A 82 9.63 22.93 3.64
N LEU A 83 10.13 23.95 4.32
CA LEU A 83 10.47 23.87 5.75
C LEU A 83 9.21 23.76 6.63
N ASP A 84 8.10 24.41 6.27
CA ASP A 84 6.82 24.29 6.96
C ASP A 84 6.13 22.93 6.69
N GLU A 85 6.25 22.38 5.48
CA GLU A 85 5.85 20.99 5.18
C GLU A 85 6.61 19.99 6.06
N LEU A 86 7.93 20.16 6.18
CA LEU A 86 8.76 19.29 7.02
C LEU A 86 8.32 19.32 8.49
N LEU A 87 7.96 20.49 9.03
CA LEU A 87 7.43 20.60 10.38
C LEU A 87 6.15 19.80 10.56
N GLU A 88 5.22 19.88 9.61
CA GLU A 88 3.96 19.15 9.68
C GLU A 88 4.17 17.64 9.51
N ILE A 89 5.06 17.22 8.61
CA ILE A 89 5.42 15.81 8.41
C ILE A 89 6.00 15.19 9.68
N LEU A 90 6.96 15.87 10.33
CA LEU A 90 7.56 15.36 11.56
C LEU A 90 6.56 15.35 12.72
N LYS A 91 5.62 16.29 12.75
CA LYS A 91 4.50 16.24 13.68
C LYS A 91 3.61 15.02 13.42
N CYS A 92 3.23 14.73 12.18
CA CYS A 92 2.45 13.53 11.83
C CYS A 92 3.21 12.23 12.14
N LYS A 93 4.53 12.23 11.99
CA LYS A 93 5.37 11.10 12.41
C LYS A 93 5.24 10.81 13.90
N GLU A 94 5.28 11.84 14.74
CA GLU A 94 5.21 11.73 16.19
C GLU A 94 3.79 11.40 16.68
N ASP A 95 2.79 12.17 16.20
CA ASP A 95 1.41 12.08 16.68
C ASP A 95 0.64 10.89 16.08
N LEU A 96 0.91 10.54 14.82
CA LEU A 96 0.11 9.59 14.04
C LEU A 96 0.91 8.36 13.60
N GLY A 97 2.19 8.26 13.95
CA GLY A 97 3.06 7.16 13.53
C GLY A 97 3.36 7.15 12.02
N GLN A 98 3.14 8.27 11.32
CA GLN A 98 3.34 8.35 9.88
C GLN A 98 4.76 7.92 9.48
N ILE A 99 4.87 7.08 8.44
CA ILE A 99 6.16 6.65 7.88
C ILE A 99 6.83 7.86 7.23
N VAL A 100 8.10 8.11 7.57
CA VAL A 100 8.89 9.18 6.93
C VAL A 100 10.15 8.58 6.32
N MET A 101 10.36 8.80 5.02
CA MET A 101 11.55 8.36 4.29
C MET A 101 12.28 9.58 3.70
N PRO A 102 13.41 10.00 4.29
CA PRO A 102 14.25 11.01 3.65
C PRO A 102 15.03 10.44 2.47
N ILE A 103 15.18 11.26 1.44
CA ILE A 103 16.05 11.02 0.29
C ILE A 103 17.02 12.20 0.22
N PHE A 104 18.30 11.91 0.45
CA PHE A 104 19.38 12.90 0.36
C PHE A 104 19.84 12.99 -1.10
N TYR A 105 19.28 13.96 -1.83
CA TYR A 105 19.47 14.11 -3.26
C TYR A 105 20.61 15.09 -3.58
N ASP A 106 21.75 14.52 -3.95
CA ASP A 106 23.02 15.21 -4.21
C ASP A 106 23.43 16.19 -3.11
N VAL A 107 23.24 15.77 -1.86
CA VAL A 107 23.60 16.53 -0.67
C VAL A 107 24.14 15.60 0.41
N ASP A 108 25.06 16.10 1.22
CA ASP A 108 25.57 15.38 2.38
C ASP A 108 24.58 15.56 3.56
N PRO A 109 24.10 14.48 4.20
CA PRO A 109 23.22 14.59 5.37
C PRO A 109 23.80 15.44 6.50
N SER A 110 25.13 15.51 6.64
CA SER A 110 25.80 16.36 7.62
C SER A 110 25.63 17.86 7.33
N ASP A 111 25.47 18.23 6.06
CA ASP A 111 25.19 19.61 5.64
C ASP A 111 23.76 20.00 6.01
N ILE A 112 22.81 19.08 5.89
CA ILE A 112 21.42 19.28 6.33
C ILE A 112 21.34 19.32 7.85
N ARG A 113 21.94 18.35 8.53
CA ARG A 113 21.92 18.21 10.00
C ARG A 113 22.55 19.40 10.73
N LYS A 114 23.62 19.98 10.16
CA LYS A 114 24.35 21.10 10.76
C LYS A 114 24.07 22.44 10.05
N GLN A 115 23.17 22.43 9.06
CA GLN A 115 22.83 23.59 8.21
C GLN A 115 24.10 24.32 7.71
N LYS A 116 25.02 23.57 7.09
CA LYS A 116 26.31 24.05 6.54
C LYS A 116 26.41 23.82 5.04
N GLY A 117 27.52 24.24 4.42
CA GLY A 117 27.72 24.16 2.98
C GLY A 117 26.69 24.99 2.19
N ASP A 118 26.47 24.64 0.93
CA ASP A 118 25.49 25.30 0.06
C ASP A 118 24.07 25.26 0.65
N PHE A 119 23.70 24.13 1.27
CA PHE A 119 22.41 23.98 1.95
C PHE A 119 22.25 25.01 3.08
N GLY A 120 23.28 25.20 3.88
CA GLY A 120 23.32 26.21 4.95
C GLY A 120 23.25 27.64 4.44
N VAL A 121 23.85 27.94 3.29
CA VAL A 121 23.76 29.27 2.65
C VAL A 121 22.30 29.54 2.22
N ALA A 122 21.66 28.56 1.58
CA ALA A 122 20.24 28.66 1.21
C ALA A 122 19.34 28.84 2.45
N PHE A 123 19.57 28.06 3.51
CA PHE A 123 18.82 28.15 4.76
C PHE A 123 18.95 29.51 5.44
N LYS A 124 20.18 30.05 5.54
CA LYS A 124 20.44 31.36 6.17
C LYS A 124 19.68 32.48 5.47
N LYS A 125 19.68 32.47 4.12
CA LYS A 125 18.94 33.45 3.32
C LYS A 125 17.43 33.36 3.58
N THR A 126 16.85 32.16 3.64
CA THR A 126 15.43 31.96 3.98
C THR A 126 15.08 32.43 5.39
N CYS A 127 16.04 32.40 6.31
CA CYS A 127 15.84 32.86 7.68
C CYS A 127 15.92 34.39 7.86
N GLU A 128 16.32 35.16 6.83
CA GLU A 128 16.35 36.63 6.91
C GLU A 128 14.94 37.18 7.17
N GLY A 129 14.78 37.95 8.26
CA GLY A 129 13.48 38.51 8.66
C GLY A 129 12.49 37.53 9.31
N ILE A 130 12.85 36.26 9.48
CA ILE A 130 12.02 35.25 10.15
C ILE A 130 12.17 35.36 11.69
N ALA A 131 11.09 35.13 12.42
CA ALA A 131 11.11 35.09 13.89
C ALA A 131 12.01 33.97 14.42
N GLU A 132 12.75 34.25 15.50
CA GLU A 132 13.76 33.33 16.04
C GLU A 132 13.18 31.99 16.49
N GLU A 133 11.96 32.01 17.04
CA GLU A 133 11.23 30.79 17.40
C GLU A 133 10.99 29.88 16.18
N LYS A 134 10.56 30.46 15.04
CA LYS A 134 10.30 29.69 13.82
C LYS A 134 11.60 29.12 13.24
N LYS A 135 12.69 29.90 13.26
CA LYS A 135 14.02 29.41 12.85
C LYS A 135 14.46 28.21 13.68
N ARG A 136 14.32 28.29 15.01
CA ARG A 136 14.66 27.19 15.92
C ARG A 136 13.90 25.91 15.56
N ARG A 137 12.59 26.02 15.31
CA ARG A 137 11.77 24.89 14.88
C ARG A 137 12.26 24.28 13.56
N TRP A 138 12.60 25.10 12.58
CA TRP A 138 13.17 24.60 11.32
C TRP A 138 14.53 23.91 11.51
N ILE A 139 15.41 24.45 12.36
CA ILE A 139 16.71 23.82 12.69
C ILE A 139 16.48 22.44 13.33
N GLU A 140 15.58 22.34 14.30
CA GLU A 140 15.23 21.09 14.96
C GLU A 140 14.67 20.07 13.98
N ALA A 141 13.78 20.49 13.08
CA ALA A 141 13.19 19.66 12.05
C ALA A 141 14.25 19.12 11.06
N LEU A 142 15.12 19.98 10.54
CA LEU A 142 16.21 19.61 9.64
C LEU A 142 17.22 18.67 10.33
N THR A 143 17.49 18.91 11.60
CA THR A 143 18.36 18.04 12.41
C THR A 143 17.73 16.67 12.60
N CYS A 144 16.45 16.62 12.94
CA CYS A 144 15.69 15.39 13.16
C CYS A 144 15.55 14.56 11.87
N VAL A 145 15.14 15.17 10.75
CA VAL A 145 14.96 14.43 9.50
C VAL A 145 16.29 13.84 8.99
N ALA A 146 17.41 14.51 9.25
CA ALA A 146 18.74 14.02 8.86
C ALA A 146 19.26 12.87 9.73
N THR A 147 18.61 12.54 10.86
CA THR A 147 18.93 11.34 11.66
C THR A 147 18.06 10.14 11.30
N ILE A 148 16.96 10.34 10.57
CA ILE A 148 16.12 9.26 10.07
C ILE A 148 16.88 8.51 8.97
N VAL A 149 16.84 7.18 9.04
CA VAL A 149 17.43 6.31 8.01
C VAL A 149 16.74 6.59 6.66
N GLY A 150 17.54 6.91 5.66
CA GLY A 150 17.07 7.27 4.32
C GLY A 150 18.03 6.87 3.22
N GLU A 151 17.61 7.11 1.98
CA GLU A 151 18.40 6.81 0.80
C GLU A 151 19.26 8.01 0.40
N HIS A 152 20.46 7.74 -0.08
CA HIS A 152 21.44 8.77 -0.47
C HIS A 152 21.73 8.60 -1.95
N SER A 153 21.40 9.58 -2.78
CA SER A 153 21.52 9.43 -4.24
C SER A 153 22.97 9.19 -4.69
N ARG A 154 23.95 9.75 -3.97
CA ARG A 154 25.38 9.55 -4.22
C ARG A 154 25.88 8.12 -4.03
N ASN A 155 25.10 7.25 -3.38
CA ASN A 155 25.45 5.84 -3.20
C ASN A 155 25.04 4.99 -4.43
N TRP A 156 24.39 5.60 -5.42
CA TRP A 156 23.83 4.92 -6.57
C TRP A 156 24.46 5.44 -7.86
N ASN A 157 24.87 4.51 -8.73
CA ASN A 157 25.33 4.83 -10.09
C ASN A 157 24.17 4.93 -11.09
N ASP A 158 22.99 4.42 -10.70
CA ASP A 158 21.78 4.38 -11.51
C ASP A 158 20.58 4.86 -10.68
N GLU A 159 19.99 5.99 -11.10
CA GLU A 159 18.78 6.56 -10.48
C GLU A 159 17.59 5.60 -10.57
N ALA A 160 17.44 4.87 -11.68
CA ALA A 160 16.32 3.95 -11.86
C ALA A 160 16.37 2.81 -10.84
N ALA A 161 17.56 2.23 -10.62
CA ALA A 161 17.76 1.20 -9.60
C ALA A 161 17.46 1.74 -8.18
N MET A 162 17.87 2.98 -7.89
CA MET A 162 17.54 3.62 -6.61
C MET A 162 16.02 3.79 -6.43
N LEU A 163 15.33 4.26 -7.47
CA LEU A 163 13.87 4.43 -7.45
C LEU A 163 13.12 3.10 -7.30
N GLU A 164 13.59 2.03 -7.95
CA GLU A 164 13.04 0.68 -7.78
C GLU A 164 13.23 0.17 -6.34
N LYS A 165 14.39 0.42 -5.72
CA LYS A 165 14.58 0.10 -4.30
C LYS A 165 13.65 0.91 -3.40
N ILE A 166 13.62 2.24 -3.57
CA ILE A 166 12.75 3.14 -2.79
C ILE A 166 11.31 2.66 -2.86
N SER A 167 10.83 2.36 -4.07
CA SER A 167 9.45 1.96 -4.27
C SER A 167 9.11 0.60 -3.65
N THR A 168 10.06 -0.33 -3.67
CA THR A 168 9.91 -1.65 -3.03
C THR A 168 9.88 -1.52 -1.51
N VAL A 169 10.83 -0.78 -0.92
CA VAL A 169 10.86 -0.53 0.54
C VAL A 169 9.61 0.20 0.99
N MET A 170 9.13 1.19 0.22
CA MET A 170 7.90 1.89 0.54
C MET A 170 6.68 0.98 0.44
N LEU A 171 6.59 0.13 -0.57
CA LEU A 171 5.52 -0.86 -0.68
C LEU A 171 5.47 -1.78 0.54
N GLU A 172 6.62 -2.31 0.94
CA GLU A 172 6.74 -3.18 2.12
C GLU A 172 6.32 -2.45 3.40
N LYS A 173 6.78 -1.21 3.62
CA LYS A 173 6.40 -0.41 4.78
C LYS A 173 4.89 -0.14 4.82
N LEU A 174 4.27 0.21 3.68
CA LEU A 174 2.83 0.44 3.59
C LEU A 174 2.03 -0.85 3.82
N LYS A 175 2.49 -1.99 3.28
CA LYS A 175 1.89 -3.30 3.56
C LYS A 175 1.97 -3.65 5.04
N MET A 176 3.14 -3.47 5.65
CA MET A 176 3.33 -3.74 7.08
C MET A 176 2.46 -2.84 7.95
N GLU A 177 2.37 -1.55 7.66
CA GLU A 177 1.48 -0.65 8.43
C GLU A 177 0.01 -1.08 8.30
N LYS A 178 -0.42 -1.48 7.11
CA LYS A 178 -1.77 -2.02 6.92
C LYS A 178 -2.01 -3.30 7.72
N LEU A 179 -1.05 -4.23 7.72
CA LEU A 179 -1.14 -5.45 8.53
C LEU A 179 -1.22 -5.14 10.02
N TRP A 180 -0.42 -4.19 10.49
CA TRP A 180 -0.45 -3.71 11.86
C TRP A 180 -1.79 -3.05 12.23
N GLU A 181 -2.34 -2.21 11.37
CA GLU A 181 -3.67 -1.63 11.55
C GLU A 181 -4.76 -2.71 11.63
N MET A 182 -4.68 -3.72 10.74
CA MET A 182 -5.58 -4.86 10.76
C MET A 182 -5.46 -5.63 12.08
N PHE A 183 -4.25 -5.99 12.50
CA PHE A 183 -3.99 -6.68 13.75
C PHE A 183 -4.53 -5.90 14.96
N ARG A 184 -4.17 -4.61 15.08
CA ARG A 184 -4.62 -3.73 16.18
C ARG A 184 -6.13 -3.52 16.23
N SER A 185 -6.82 -3.64 15.10
CA SER A 185 -8.29 -3.53 15.07
C SER A 185 -9.00 -4.77 15.59
N HIS A 186 -8.26 -5.88 15.71
CA HIS A 186 -8.71 -7.18 16.22
C HIS A 186 -8.22 -7.45 17.65
N ASP A 187 -7.00 -7.03 17.99
CA ASP A 187 -6.45 -7.07 19.36
C ASP A 187 -7.09 -5.95 20.21
N ILE A 188 -8.22 -6.27 20.85
CA ILE A 188 -9.08 -5.29 21.54
C ILE A 188 -8.45 -4.87 22.87
N ASP A 189 -7.91 -5.84 23.60
CA ASP A 189 -7.31 -5.60 24.91
C ASP A 189 -5.84 -5.12 24.82
N ARG A 190 -5.26 -5.11 23.62
CA ARG A 190 -3.89 -4.68 23.29
C ARG A 190 -2.83 -5.53 23.98
N ASN A 191 -3.12 -6.81 24.19
CA ASN A 191 -2.17 -7.75 24.80
C ASN A 191 -1.13 -8.28 23.80
N GLY A 192 -1.25 -7.93 22.50
CA GLY A 192 -0.33 -8.36 21.44
C GLY A 192 -0.71 -9.68 20.77
N PHE A 193 -1.89 -10.23 21.06
CA PHE A 193 -2.43 -11.47 20.52
C PHE A 193 -3.91 -11.29 20.15
N ILE A 194 -4.39 -12.04 19.16
CA ILE A 194 -5.82 -12.12 18.82
C ILE A 194 -6.34 -13.48 19.29
N ASN A 195 -7.28 -13.49 20.22
CA ASN A 195 -7.96 -14.71 20.65
C ASN A 195 -9.30 -14.96 19.92
N GLU A 196 -9.95 -16.10 20.17
CA GLU A 196 -11.23 -16.47 19.53
C GLU A 196 -12.33 -15.42 19.76
N GLN A 197 -12.42 -14.85 20.97
CA GLN A 197 -13.47 -13.89 21.33
C GLN A 197 -13.26 -12.56 20.61
N GLU A 198 -12.01 -12.10 20.54
CA GLU A 198 -11.59 -10.90 19.85
C GLU A 198 -11.83 -10.99 18.34
N LEU A 199 -11.43 -12.11 17.74
CA LEU A 199 -11.69 -12.41 16.32
C LEU A 199 -13.19 -12.49 16.04
N ARG A 200 -13.97 -13.17 16.88
CA ARG A 200 -15.42 -13.23 16.75
C ARG A 200 -16.08 -11.85 16.85
N TYR A 201 -15.64 -11.05 17.81
CA TYR A 201 -16.15 -9.70 18.00
C TYR A 201 -15.84 -8.83 16.77
N SER A 202 -14.61 -8.87 16.27
CA SER A 202 -14.22 -8.08 15.09
C SER A 202 -15.04 -8.47 13.85
N MET A 203 -15.33 -9.76 13.66
CA MET A 203 -16.11 -10.29 12.53
C MET A 203 -17.62 -9.99 12.62
N THR A 204 -18.14 -9.70 13.82
CA THR A 204 -19.56 -9.41 14.06
C THR A 204 -19.87 -7.92 14.24
N ARG A 205 -18.84 -7.07 14.41
CA ARG A 205 -18.94 -5.64 14.71
C ARG A 205 -19.80 -4.84 13.73
N ASP A 206 -19.74 -5.18 12.43
CA ASP A 206 -20.47 -4.48 11.36
C ASP A 206 -21.69 -5.26 10.84
N GLY A 207 -22.32 -6.06 11.72
CA GLY A 207 -23.51 -6.85 11.39
C GLY A 207 -23.22 -8.14 10.61
N GLY A 208 -21.95 -8.54 10.54
CA GLY A 208 -21.54 -9.86 10.04
C GLY A 208 -22.10 -10.97 10.93
N LYS A 209 -22.43 -12.11 10.32
CA LYS A 209 -22.74 -13.35 11.03
C LYS A 209 -21.57 -14.30 10.82
N VAL A 210 -20.99 -14.77 11.91
CA VAL A 210 -19.92 -15.78 11.91
C VAL A 210 -20.31 -16.89 12.88
N THR A 211 -20.07 -18.12 12.48
CA THR A 211 -20.29 -19.33 13.28
C THR A 211 -19.04 -19.70 14.06
N ASP A 212 -19.21 -20.45 15.16
CA ASP A 212 -18.09 -20.96 15.96
C ASP A 212 -17.09 -21.76 15.12
N GLU A 213 -17.58 -22.49 14.12
CA GLU A 213 -16.74 -23.32 13.26
C GLU A 213 -15.85 -22.48 12.35
N GLU A 214 -16.37 -21.37 11.81
CA GLU A 214 -15.59 -20.44 11.00
C GLU A 214 -14.47 -19.77 11.80
N VAL A 215 -14.76 -19.34 13.03
CA VAL A 215 -13.75 -18.75 13.92
C VAL A 215 -12.67 -19.79 14.26
N ARG A 216 -13.05 -21.02 14.60
CA ARG A 216 -12.11 -22.12 14.88
C ARG A 216 -11.23 -22.45 13.67
N MET A 217 -11.79 -22.47 12.47
CA MET A 217 -11.03 -22.73 11.23
C MET A 217 -9.97 -21.65 10.99
N ILE A 218 -10.28 -20.39 11.29
CA ILE A 218 -9.35 -19.27 11.14
C ILE A 218 -8.20 -19.38 12.15
N ILE A 219 -8.52 -19.54 13.45
CA ILE A 219 -7.51 -19.69 14.50
C ILE A 219 -6.58 -20.86 14.16
N LYS A 220 -7.13 -22.04 13.86
CA LYS A 220 -6.34 -23.24 13.50
C LYS A 220 -5.43 -23.04 12.27
N ALA A 221 -5.82 -22.18 11.35
CA ALA A 221 -5.05 -21.91 10.15
C ALA A 221 -3.94 -20.87 10.34
N ALA A 222 -4.08 -19.99 11.33
CA ALA A 222 -3.14 -18.91 11.63
C ALA A 222 -2.19 -19.25 12.78
N ASP A 223 -2.70 -19.90 13.83
CA ASP A 223 -1.98 -20.36 15.02
C ASP A 223 -1.04 -21.53 14.67
N VAL A 224 0.23 -21.21 14.43
CA VAL A 224 1.25 -22.17 13.99
C VAL A 224 1.86 -22.89 15.18
N ASP A 225 1.99 -22.20 16.32
CA ASP A 225 2.57 -22.78 17.54
C ASP A 225 1.55 -23.47 18.48
N SER A 226 0.26 -23.40 18.13
CA SER A 226 -0.87 -24.01 18.82
C SER A 226 -1.09 -23.47 20.24
N ASP A 227 -0.78 -22.20 20.49
CA ASP A 227 -1.01 -21.54 21.79
C ASP A 227 -2.47 -21.08 22.01
N GLY A 228 -3.32 -21.25 20.99
CA GLY A 228 -4.73 -20.89 21.00
C GLY A 228 -5.01 -19.41 20.73
N ARG A 229 -3.99 -18.66 20.31
CA ARG A 229 -4.05 -17.24 19.97
C ARG A 229 -3.30 -17.01 18.65
N ILE A 230 -3.47 -15.83 18.06
CA ILE A 230 -2.73 -15.43 16.86
C ILE A 230 -1.78 -14.30 17.25
N SER A 231 -0.48 -14.56 17.21
CA SER A 231 0.55 -13.54 17.35
C SER A 231 0.66 -12.66 16.10
N HIS A 232 1.32 -11.50 16.20
CA HIS A 232 1.57 -10.63 15.05
C HIS A 232 2.29 -11.35 13.89
N ASN A 233 3.26 -12.23 14.20
CA ASN A 233 4.02 -12.96 13.20
C ASN A 233 3.18 -14.01 12.47
N GLU A 234 2.32 -14.70 13.21
CA GLU A 234 1.36 -15.65 12.65
C GLU A 234 0.33 -14.96 11.78
N PHE A 235 -0.20 -13.82 12.24
CA PHE A 235 -1.10 -12.99 11.46
C PHE A 235 -0.44 -12.52 10.15
N ALA A 236 0.80 -12.01 10.21
CA ALA A 236 1.52 -11.56 9.02
C ALA A 236 1.74 -12.69 8.01
N LYS A 237 2.21 -13.86 8.47
CA LYS A 237 2.37 -15.06 7.62
C LYS A 237 1.04 -15.51 7.03
N PHE A 238 0.00 -15.53 7.84
CA PHE A 238 -1.33 -15.93 7.40
C PHE A 238 -1.86 -15.05 6.26
N ILE A 239 -1.59 -13.74 6.30
CA ILE A 239 -1.96 -12.81 5.22
C ILE A 239 -0.98 -12.88 4.02
N GLU A 240 0.32 -13.08 4.25
CA GLU A 240 1.35 -13.13 3.20
C GLU A 240 1.33 -14.41 2.34
N THR A 241 0.83 -15.53 2.86
CA THR A 241 0.89 -16.84 2.16
C THR A 241 -0.14 -16.97 1.01
N ASP A 242 -0.55 -15.87 0.36
CA ASP A 242 -1.46 -15.82 -0.80
C ASP A 242 -2.72 -16.70 -0.67
N ASN A 243 -3.19 -16.91 0.56
CA ASN A 243 -4.47 -17.56 0.84
C ASN A 243 -5.60 -16.53 0.66
N ILE A 244 -5.75 -16.06 -0.59
CA ILE A 244 -6.79 -15.12 -1.05
C ILE A 244 -8.19 -15.60 -0.61
N GLU A 245 -8.39 -16.93 -0.50
CA GLU A 245 -9.61 -17.54 0.02
C GLU A 245 -9.86 -17.27 1.50
N LYS A 246 -8.83 -17.31 2.36
CA LYS A 246 -8.98 -17.14 3.82
C LYS A 246 -9.05 -15.67 4.24
N VAL A 247 -8.39 -14.78 3.49
CA VAL A 247 -8.55 -13.32 3.66
C VAL A 247 -9.98 -12.89 3.35
N SER A 248 -10.67 -13.56 2.41
CA SER A 248 -12.10 -13.33 2.16
C SER A 248 -13.00 -13.68 3.35
N MET A 249 -12.55 -14.59 4.23
CA MET A 249 -13.23 -15.00 5.45
C MET A 249 -13.13 -13.94 6.56
N PHE A 250 -12.07 -13.12 6.57
CA PHE A 250 -11.95 -11.92 7.41
C PHE A 250 -12.83 -10.75 6.93
N GLY A 251 -13.58 -10.93 5.84
CA GLY A 251 -14.70 -10.08 5.45
C GLY A 251 -14.37 -8.97 4.44
N LYS A 252 -15.43 -8.30 3.99
CA LYS A 252 -15.53 -7.19 3.02
C LYS A 252 -14.63 -5.95 3.30
N PHE A 253 -13.64 -6.05 4.18
CA PHE A 253 -12.82 -4.96 4.72
C PHE A 253 -11.45 -4.80 4.03
N ALA A 254 -11.07 -5.76 3.17
CA ALA A 254 -9.82 -5.70 2.43
C ALA A 254 -9.85 -4.75 1.22
N THR A 255 -10.84 -3.86 1.09
CA THR A 255 -11.18 -3.19 -0.17
C THR A 255 -10.18 -2.15 -0.67
N ASP A 256 -9.16 -1.72 0.09
CA ASP A 256 -8.32 -0.60 -0.36
C ASP A 256 -6.86 -0.90 -0.72
N VAL A 257 -6.35 -2.15 -0.68
CA VAL A 257 -4.90 -2.38 -1.04
C VAL A 257 -4.65 -3.58 -1.94
N THR A 258 -5.51 -3.86 -2.90
CA THR A 258 -5.08 -4.73 -4.00
C THR A 258 -5.71 -4.28 -5.30
N LEU A 259 -4.87 -4.14 -6.31
CA LEU A 259 -5.18 -4.23 -7.74
C LEU A 259 -6.52 -4.86 -8.10
N SER A 260 -7.30 -4.14 -8.91
CA SER A 260 -8.45 -4.62 -9.73
C SER A 260 -9.03 -5.96 -9.25
N TRP A 261 -9.75 -5.91 -8.13
CA TRP A 261 -10.46 -7.06 -7.57
C TRP A 261 -11.63 -7.50 -8.45
N ASP A 262 -12.22 -6.57 -9.20
CA ASP A 262 -13.48 -6.82 -9.90
C ASP A 262 -13.31 -7.77 -11.10
N GLU A 263 -12.17 -7.71 -11.81
CA GLU A 263 -11.89 -8.63 -12.93
C GLU A 263 -11.51 -10.05 -12.46
N LYS A 264 -10.78 -10.17 -11.33
CA LYS A 264 -10.35 -11.46 -10.77
C LYS A 264 -11.49 -12.20 -10.06
N LYS A 265 -12.43 -11.46 -9.48
CA LYS A 265 -13.58 -12.00 -8.74
C LYS A 265 -14.53 -12.79 -9.63
N GLU A 266 -14.74 -12.34 -10.87
CA GLU A 266 -15.55 -13.10 -11.82
C GLU A 266 -14.86 -14.42 -12.16
N MET A 267 -13.59 -14.41 -12.54
CA MET A 267 -12.86 -15.61 -12.98
C MET A 267 -12.76 -16.70 -11.90
N ILE A 268 -12.53 -16.31 -10.64
CA ILE A 268 -12.50 -17.25 -9.51
C ILE A 268 -13.90 -17.85 -9.25
N GLN A 269 -14.96 -17.04 -9.39
CA GLN A 269 -16.32 -17.56 -9.30
C GLN A 269 -16.62 -18.55 -10.43
N TRP A 270 -16.14 -18.29 -11.65
CA TRP A 270 -16.30 -19.23 -12.77
C TRP A 270 -15.60 -20.56 -12.50
N PHE A 271 -14.36 -20.55 -12.01
CA PHE A 271 -13.65 -21.79 -11.68
C PHE A 271 -14.39 -22.61 -10.62
N ARG A 272 -14.84 -21.97 -9.54
CA ARG A 272 -15.60 -22.63 -8.46
C ARG A 272 -16.97 -23.13 -8.89
N LEU A 273 -17.63 -22.43 -9.82
CA LEU A 273 -18.91 -22.87 -10.38
C LEU A 273 -18.74 -24.12 -11.26
N LEU A 274 -17.59 -24.21 -11.94
CA LEU A 274 -17.25 -25.32 -12.82
C LEU A 274 -16.64 -26.52 -12.10
N ASP A 275 -15.89 -26.33 -11.01
CA ASP A 275 -15.40 -27.41 -10.14
C ASP A 275 -16.51 -27.90 -9.21
N VAL A 276 -17.48 -28.62 -9.80
CA VAL A 276 -18.70 -29.07 -9.11
C VAL A 276 -18.39 -30.05 -7.96
N ASN A 277 -17.27 -30.78 -8.06
CA ASN A 277 -16.90 -31.81 -7.09
C ASN A 277 -15.85 -31.33 -6.05
N GLN A 278 -15.36 -30.09 -6.20
CA GLN A 278 -14.42 -29.41 -5.31
C GLN A 278 -13.09 -30.15 -5.15
N ASN A 279 -12.64 -30.86 -6.19
CA ASN A 279 -11.35 -31.55 -6.17
C ASN A 279 -10.19 -30.67 -6.63
N GLY A 280 -10.46 -29.41 -7.02
CA GLY A 280 -9.46 -28.46 -7.50
C GLY A 280 -9.21 -28.50 -9.01
N PHE A 281 -9.99 -29.28 -9.76
CA PHE A 281 -9.84 -29.47 -11.20
C PHE A 281 -11.18 -29.41 -11.91
N ILE A 282 -11.23 -28.78 -13.09
CA ILE A 282 -12.42 -28.81 -13.95
C ILE A 282 -12.24 -29.93 -14.97
N THR A 283 -13.17 -30.88 -14.98
CA THR A 283 -13.23 -31.91 -16.02
C THR A 283 -14.37 -31.65 -17.02
N ALA A 284 -14.33 -32.35 -18.16
CA ALA A 284 -15.40 -32.28 -19.16
C ALA A 284 -16.77 -32.65 -18.54
N ALA A 285 -16.78 -33.60 -17.59
CA ALA A 285 -17.98 -34.01 -16.87
C ALA A 285 -18.50 -32.90 -15.94
N ASP A 286 -17.61 -32.18 -15.26
CA ASP A 286 -18.01 -31.07 -14.38
C ASP A 286 -18.58 -29.91 -15.19
N TYR A 287 -17.99 -29.59 -16.34
CA TYR A 287 -18.52 -28.60 -17.29
C TYR A 287 -19.91 -28.98 -17.82
N GLN A 288 -20.09 -30.23 -18.29
CA GLN A 288 -21.39 -30.72 -18.76
C GLN A 288 -22.45 -30.66 -17.66
N LYS A 289 -22.10 -31.05 -16.44
CA LYS A 289 -22.98 -31.02 -15.28
C LYS A 289 -23.39 -29.60 -14.93
N TYR A 290 -22.44 -28.66 -14.91
CA TYR A 290 -22.71 -27.24 -14.66
C TYR A 290 -23.68 -26.65 -15.69
N ILE A 291 -23.46 -26.88 -16.99
CA ILE A 291 -24.32 -26.34 -18.06
C ILE A 291 -25.72 -26.96 -18.01
N LEU A 292 -25.82 -28.26 -17.74
CA LEU A 292 -27.10 -28.94 -17.58
C LEU A 292 -27.88 -28.40 -16.37
N THR A 293 -27.21 -28.19 -15.24
CA THR A 293 -27.84 -27.71 -14.00
C THR A 293 -28.28 -26.26 -14.08
N ASN A 294 -27.49 -25.37 -14.70
CA ASN A 294 -27.76 -23.92 -14.68
C ASN A 294 -28.50 -23.40 -15.93
N TYR A 295 -28.35 -24.08 -17.07
CA TYR A 295 -28.95 -23.64 -18.33
C TYR A 295 -29.90 -24.67 -18.95
N GLY A 296 -30.06 -25.86 -18.35
CA GLY A 296 -30.96 -26.91 -18.83
C GLY A 296 -30.58 -27.50 -20.19
N LYS A 297 -29.37 -27.21 -20.67
CA LYS A 297 -28.86 -27.66 -21.98
C LYS A 297 -27.92 -28.85 -21.79
N LYS A 298 -28.08 -29.88 -22.60
CA LYS A 298 -27.08 -30.94 -22.74
C LYS A 298 -25.98 -30.48 -23.68
N VAL A 299 -24.74 -30.57 -23.23
CA VAL A 299 -23.53 -30.33 -24.01
C VAL A 299 -23.00 -31.69 -24.49
N THR A 300 -22.52 -31.79 -25.71
CA THR A 300 -21.95 -33.04 -26.24
C THR A 300 -20.58 -33.34 -25.62
N ASP A 301 -20.14 -34.60 -25.67
CA ASP A 301 -18.82 -34.97 -25.16
C ASP A 301 -17.68 -34.30 -25.95
N GLU A 302 -17.90 -34.05 -27.24
CA GLU A 302 -16.97 -33.35 -28.13
C GLU A 302 -16.84 -31.86 -27.75
N ASP A 303 -17.96 -31.18 -27.51
CA ASP A 303 -17.96 -29.78 -27.10
C ASP A 303 -17.32 -29.57 -25.72
N ALA A 304 -17.57 -30.50 -24.79
CA ALA A 304 -16.96 -30.48 -23.47
C ALA A 304 -15.45 -30.74 -23.52
N HIS A 305 -15.00 -31.69 -24.35
CA HIS A 305 -13.56 -31.93 -24.56
C HIS A 305 -12.87 -30.73 -25.22
N ASN A 306 -13.52 -30.06 -26.19
CA ASN A 306 -12.98 -28.87 -26.82
C ASN A 306 -12.85 -27.71 -25.83
N PHE A 307 -13.78 -27.58 -24.88
CA PHE A 307 -13.67 -26.61 -23.79
C PHE A 307 -12.47 -26.91 -22.89
N ILE A 308 -12.31 -28.15 -22.40
CA ILE A 308 -11.18 -28.52 -21.53
C ILE A 308 -9.84 -28.32 -22.25
N LYS A 309 -9.73 -28.80 -23.49
CA LYS A 309 -8.53 -28.66 -24.32
C LYS A 309 -8.12 -27.20 -24.57
N ALA A 310 -9.06 -26.26 -24.50
CA ALA A 310 -8.76 -24.85 -24.67
C ALA A 310 -7.99 -24.25 -23.48
N PHE A 311 -8.03 -24.90 -22.31
CA PHE A 311 -7.40 -24.42 -21.07
C PHE A 311 -6.34 -25.36 -20.51
N ASP A 312 -6.45 -26.67 -20.76
CA ASP A 312 -5.50 -27.71 -20.35
C ASP A 312 -4.15 -27.55 -21.11
N VAL A 313 -3.18 -26.92 -20.45
CA VAL A 313 -1.88 -26.55 -21.06
C VAL A 313 -0.91 -27.73 -20.96
N ASP A 314 -0.94 -28.46 -19.86
CA ASP A 314 -0.06 -29.60 -19.63
C ASP A 314 -0.60 -30.92 -20.21
N CYS A 315 -1.80 -30.88 -20.79
CA CYS A 315 -2.49 -31.97 -21.47
C CYS A 315 -2.79 -33.17 -20.54
N ASP A 316 -3.07 -32.92 -19.26
CA ASP A 316 -3.43 -33.95 -18.29
C ASP A 316 -4.91 -34.39 -18.36
N GLY A 317 -5.70 -33.73 -19.21
CA GLY A 317 -7.12 -33.99 -19.44
C GLY A 317 -8.05 -33.32 -18.44
N GLN A 318 -7.52 -32.46 -17.57
CA GLN A 318 -8.24 -31.67 -16.59
C GLN A 318 -7.74 -30.22 -16.66
N VAL A 319 -8.45 -29.29 -16.03
CA VAL A 319 -7.99 -27.88 -15.96
C VAL A 319 -7.74 -27.52 -14.51
N SER A 320 -6.48 -27.31 -14.17
CA SER A 320 -6.09 -26.76 -12.88
C SER A 320 -6.38 -25.25 -12.80
N TYR A 321 -6.43 -24.71 -11.58
CA TYR A 321 -6.63 -23.27 -11.38
C TYR A 321 -5.56 -22.42 -12.10
N ASP A 322 -4.30 -22.85 -12.05
CA ASP A 322 -3.20 -22.14 -12.68
C ASP A 322 -3.33 -22.10 -14.20
N GLU A 323 -3.85 -23.16 -14.81
CA GLU A 323 -4.11 -23.24 -16.25
C GLU A 323 -5.30 -22.39 -16.68
N PHE A 324 -6.39 -22.43 -15.90
CA PHE A 324 -7.58 -21.61 -16.11
C PHE A 324 -7.27 -20.11 -16.10
N VAL A 325 -6.37 -19.68 -15.21
CA VAL A 325 -5.96 -18.27 -15.08
C VAL A 325 -4.89 -17.86 -16.10
N LYS A 326 -4.07 -18.80 -16.59
CA LYS A 326 -2.99 -18.49 -17.57
C LYS A 326 -3.52 -18.05 -18.94
N LEU A 327 -4.61 -18.64 -19.42
CA LEU A 327 -5.15 -18.42 -20.76
C LEU A 327 -6.26 -17.36 -20.82
N THR A 328 -6.65 -16.81 -19.68
CA THR A 328 -7.64 -15.72 -19.55
C THR A 328 -7.00 -14.33 -19.36
N ARG A 329 -5.68 -14.23 -19.53
CA ARG A 329 -4.87 -12.99 -19.46
C ARG A 329 -4.78 -12.23 -20.77
#